data_AF-A0AA38FYZ5-F1
#
_entry.id   AF-A0AA38FYZ5-F1
#
_cell.length_a   1.000
_cell.length_b   1.000
_cell.length_c   1.000
_cell.angle_alpha   90.00
_cell.angle_beta   90.00
_cell.angle_gamma   90.00
#
_symmetry.space_group_name_H-M   'P 1'
#
loop_
_entity.id
_entity.type
_entity.pdbx_description
1 polymer ?
#
loop_
_entity_poly.entity_id
_entity_poly.type
_entity_poly.pdbx_seq_one_letter_code
_entity_poly.pdbx_strand_id
1 'polypeptide(L)'
;CEELAAHGASIGNTPAEVAKKCKYTIAMLADPPAALSVVYAKDGVLEQMCSGKGYIDMSTVDAATSTKICEGILAKGGRFVEAPVSGSKKPAEDGQLIILAAGDK
;
A
#
# COMPACT_ATOMS: atom_id res chain seq x y z
N CYS A 1 6.25 -13.91 7.27
CA CYS A 1 4.85 -14.21 6.90
C CYS A 1 4.31 -15.51 7.49
N GLU A 2 5.11 -16.34 8.17
CA GLU A 2 4.67 -17.64 8.71
C GLU A 2 3.51 -17.51 9.70
N GLU A 3 3.58 -16.53 10.62
CA GLU A 3 2.52 -16.28 11.60
C GLU A 3 1.18 -15.92 10.94
N LEU A 4 1.18 -15.04 9.94
CA LEU A 4 -0.04 -14.67 9.22
C LEU A 4 -0.60 -15.86 8.41
N ALA A 5 0.27 -16.68 7.81
CA ALA A 5 -0.15 -17.88 7.09
C ALA A 5 -0.78 -18.92 8.03
N ALA A 6 -0.25 -19.07 9.25
CA ALA A 6 -0.87 -19.92 10.28
C ALA A 6 -2.28 -19.44 10.66
N HIS A 7 -2.58 -18.14 10.48
CA HIS A 7 -3.90 -17.55 10.68
C HIS A 7 -4.73 -17.44 9.37
N GLY A 8 -4.32 -18.12 8.29
CA GLY A 8 -5.08 -18.24 7.04
C GLY A 8 -4.75 -17.22 5.95
N ALA A 9 -3.72 -16.38 6.13
CA ALA A 9 -3.32 -15.44 5.08
C ALA A 9 -2.67 -16.16 3.88
N SER A 10 -3.03 -15.74 2.67
CA SER A 10 -2.31 -16.14 1.45
C SER A 10 -1.05 -15.31 1.25
N ILE A 11 0.08 -15.96 0.98
CA ILE A 11 1.37 -15.30 0.76
C ILE A 11 1.58 -15.02 -0.74
N GLY A 12 2.00 -13.80 -1.08
CA GLY A 12 2.57 -13.46 -2.38
C GLY A 12 4.09 -13.30 -2.27
N ASN A 13 4.83 -13.68 -3.31
CA ASN A 13 6.30 -13.60 -3.32
C ASN A 13 6.80 -12.20 -3.70
N THR A 14 5.96 -11.40 -4.37
CA THR A 14 6.28 -10.03 -4.79
C THR A 14 5.08 -9.09 -4.61
N PRO A 15 5.30 -7.77 -4.51
CA PRO A 15 4.21 -6.79 -4.52
C PRO A 15 3.31 -6.89 -5.77
N ALA A 16 3.89 -7.14 -6.94
CA ALA A 16 3.13 -7.40 -8.17
C ALA A 16 2.19 -8.61 -8.01
N GLU A 17 2.65 -9.74 -7.47
CA GLU A 17 1.78 -10.90 -7.28
C GLU A 17 0.58 -10.61 -6.38
N VAL A 18 0.79 -9.86 -5.30
CA VAL A 18 -0.30 -9.42 -4.40
C VAL A 18 -1.26 -8.51 -5.14
N ALA A 19 -0.74 -7.48 -5.82
CA ALA A 19 -1.53 -6.52 -6.59
C ALA A 19 -2.31 -7.18 -7.74
N LYS A 20 -1.79 -8.24 -8.35
CA LYS A 20 -2.49 -9.02 -9.40
C LYS A 20 -3.70 -9.74 -8.83
N LYS A 21 -3.55 -10.41 -7.69
CA LYS A 21 -4.61 -11.22 -7.04
C LYS A 21 -5.67 -10.38 -6.34
N CYS A 22 -5.29 -9.22 -5.80
CA CYS A 22 -6.18 -8.40 -4.98
C CYS A 22 -6.79 -7.23 -5.78
N LYS A 23 -8.04 -6.88 -5.49
CA LYS A 23 -8.66 -5.65 -6.03
C LYS A 23 -8.14 -4.41 -5.29
N TYR A 24 -7.97 -4.53 -3.98
CA TYR A 24 -7.48 -3.48 -3.10
C TYR A 24 -6.22 -3.99 -2.40
N THR A 25 -5.16 -3.20 -2.40
CA THR A 25 -3.88 -3.52 -1.76
C THR A 25 -3.56 -2.42 -0.76
N ILE A 26 -3.32 -2.81 0.49
CA ILE A 26 -2.85 -1.91 1.55
C ILE A 26 -1.35 -2.09 1.71
N ALA A 27 -0.63 -0.99 1.87
CA ALA A 27 0.80 -0.96 2.11
C ALA A 27 1.09 -0.25 3.44
N MET A 28 2.03 -0.80 4.22
CA MET A 28 2.51 -0.23 5.49
C MET A 28 4.03 -0.44 5.57
N LEU A 29 4.80 0.52 5.08
CA LEU A 29 6.25 0.44 4.95
C LEU A 29 6.96 1.39 5.92
N ALA A 30 8.24 1.10 6.17
CA ALA A 30 9.03 1.80 7.18
C ALA A 30 9.39 3.25 6.82
N ASP A 31 9.64 3.53 5.54
CA ASP A 31 10.17 4.81 5.08
C ASP A 31 9.84 5.10 3.59
N PRO A 32 10.05 6.35 3.13
CA PRO A 32 9.80 6.74 1.74
C PRO A 32 10.56 5.91 0.69
N PRO A 33 11.86 5.58 0.85
CA PRO A 33 12.55 4.69 -0.09
C PRO A 33 11.91 3.31 -0.23
N ALA A 34 11.47 2.69 0.88
CA ALA A 34 10.79 1.40 0.86
C ALA A 34 9.44 1.49 0.13
N ALA A 35 8.64 2.53 0.41
CA ALA A 35 7.37 2.77 -0.27
C ALA A 35 7.55 2.92 -1.79
N LEU A 36 8.54 3.73 -2.22
CA LEU A 36 8.87 3.88 -3.64
C LEU A 36 9.36 2.59 -4.27
N SER A 37 10.20 1.82 -3.58
CA SER A 37 10.71 0.54 -4.08
C SER A 37 9.59 -0.47 -4.32
N VAL A 38 8.68 -0.63 -3.35
CA VAL A 38 7.51 -1.53 -3.46
C VAL A 38 6.62 -1.18 -4.66
N VAL A 39 6.49 0.10 -4.97
CA VAL A 39 5.67 0.57 -6.09
C VAL A 39 6.40 0.43 -7.43
N TYR A 40 7.65 0.92 -7.54
CA TYR A 40 8.32 1.16 -8.82
C TYR A 40 9.40 0.14 -9.20
N ALA A 41 9.91 -0.66 -8.26
CA ALA A 41 10.92 -1.66 -8.60
C ALA A 41 10.35 -2.73 -9.54
N LYS A 42 11.24 -3.54 -10.11
CA LYS A 42 10.84 -4.75 -10.83
C LYS A 42 10.00 -5.63 -9.91
N ASP A 43 8.93 -6.21 -10.45
CA ASP A 43 7.94 -6.98 -9.69
C ASP A 43 7.20 -6.14 -8.63
N GLY A 44 7.16 -4.81 -8.82
CA GLY A 44 6.46 -3.85 -7.99
C GLY A 44 4.96 -3.74 -8.29
N VAL A 45 4.24 -3.05 -7.40
CA VAL A 45 2.77 -2.88 -7.49
C VAL A 45 2.34 -2.28 -8.83
N LEU A 46 3.12 -1.34 -9.36
CA LEU A 46 2.76 -0.55 -10.54
C LEU A 46 2.60 -1.41 -11.81
N GLU A 47 3.28 -2.55 -11.89
CA GLU A 47 3.18 -3.47 -13.04
C GLU A 47 1.80 -4.12 -13.18
N GLN A 48 1.02 -4.17 -12.10
CA GLN A 48 -0.28 -4.85 -12.05
C GLN A 48 -1.45 -3.89 -11.78
N MET A 49 -1.18 -2.58 -11.72
CA MET A 49 -2.23 -1.57 -11.63
C MET A 49 -2.96 -1.42 -12.97
N CYS A 50 -4.28 -1.34 -12.87
CA CYS A 50 -5.19 -1.15 -13.99
C CYS A 50 -6.53 -0.63 -13.45
N SER A 51 -7.45 -0.32 -14.37
CA SER A 51 -8.81 0.08 -14.00
C SER A 51 -9.46 -0.91 -13.04
N GLY A 52 -10.03 -0.38 -11.95
CA GLY A 52 -10.68 -1.17 -10.91
C GLY A 52 -9.77 -1.64 -9.77
N LYS A 53 -8.45 -1.43 -9.87
CA LYS A 53 -7.50 -1.67 -8.78
C LYS A 53 -7.37 -0.44 -7.87
N GLY A 54 -7.23 -0.67 -6.57
CA GLY A 54 -6.96 0.36 -5.57
C GLY A 54 -5.67 0.07 -4.78
N TYR A 55 -4.86 1.10 -4.58
CA TYR A 55 -3.67 1.06 -3.72
C TYR A 55 -3.84 2.07 -2.59
N ILE A 56 -3.72 1.60 -1.35
CA ILE A 56 -3.85 2.39 -0.14
C ILE A 56 -2.51 2.38 0.58
N ASP A 57 -1.83 3.51 0.61
CA ASP A 57 -0.55 3.64 1.30
C ASP A 57 -0.76 4.22 2.70
N MET A 58 -0.56 3.38 3.72
CA MET A 58 -0.68 3.76 5.13
C MET A 58 0.70 4.06 5.76
N SER A 59 1.75 4.08 4.95
CA SER A 59 3.11 4.40 5.40
C SER A 59 3.23 5.87 5.79
N THR A 60 4.10 6.17 6.76
CA THR A 60 4.45 7.55 7.11
C THR A 60 5.51 8.07 6.12
N VAL A 61 5.07 8.80 5.10
CA VAL A 61 5.94 9.38 4.06
C VAL A 61 5.71 10.88 3.91
N ASP A 62 6.63 11.56 3.25
CA ASP A 62 6.44 12.96 2.87
C ASP A 62 5.44 13.11 1.70
N ALA A 63 4.88 14.31 1.56
CA ALA A 63 3.88 14.61 0.54
C ALA A 63 4.40 14.43 -0.90
N ALA A 64 5.69 14.63 -1.16
CA ALA A 64 6.25 14.47 -2.50
C ALA A 64 6.34 12.99 -2.90
N THR A 65 6.70 12.12 -1.95
CA THR A 65 6.67 10.67 -2.11
C THR A 65 5.25 10.17 -2.38
N SER A 66 4.28 10.59 -1.56
CA SER A 66 2.87 10.23 -1.73
C SER A 66 2.32 10.70 -3.08
N THR A 67 2.56 11.96 -3.45
CA THR A 67 2.16 12.53 -4.75
C THR A 67 2.74 11.73 -5.92
N LYS A 68 4.03 11.40 -5.87
CA LYS A 68 4.68 10.60 -6.90
C LYS A 68 4.01 9.24 -7.08
N ILE A 69 3.78 8.52 -5.97
CA ILE A 69 3.09 7.22 -6.00
C ILE A 69 1.68 7.39 -6.59
N CYS A 70 0.92 8.39 -6.14
CA CYS A 70 -0.40 8.71 -6.66
C CYS A 70 -0.38 8.86 -8.19
N GLU A 71 0.47 9.72 -8.72
CA GLU A 71 0.62 9.95 -10.16
C GLU A 71 0.95 8.66 -10.92
N GLY A 72 1.86 7.83 -10.38
CA GLY A 72 2.19 6.53 -10.96
C GLY A 72 0.97 5.60 -11.04
N ILE A 73 0.28 5.41 -9.93
CA ILE A 73 -0.91 4.55 -9.83
C ILE A 73 -2.00 5.04 -10.79
N LEU A 74 -2.27 6.34 -10.83
CA LEU A 74 -3.25 6.95 -11.73
C LEU A 74 -2.89 6.80 -13.21
N ALA A 75 -1.61 6.94 -13.56
CA ALA A 75 -1.14 6.75 -14.94
C ALA A 75 -1.35 5.32 -15.45
N LYS A 76 -1.45 4.33 -14.56
CA LYS A 76 -1.83 2.95 -14.88
C LYS A 76 -3.35 2.71 -14.86
N GLY A 77 -4.15 3.71 -14.52
CA GLY A 77 -5.60 3.62 -14.39
C GLY A 77 -6.09 3.07 -13.05
N GLY A 78 -5.20 2.91 -12.06
CA GLY A 78 -5.57 2.54 -10.69
C GLY A 78 -6.18 3.71 -9.92
N ARG A 79 -6.52 3.46 -8.65
CA ARG A 79 -6.97 4.46 -7.68
C ARG A 79 -6.01 4.49 -6.48
N PHE A 80 -5.77 5.67 -5.93
CA PHE A 80 -4.81 5.87 -4.84
C PHE A 80 -5.46 6.57 -3.65
N VAL A 81 -5.09 6.13 -2.45
CA VAL A 81 -5.37 6.80 -1.17
C VAL A 81 -4.09 6.81 -0.36
N GLU A 82 -3.68 7.98 0.13
CA GLU A 82 -2.75 8.06 1.25
C GLU A 82 -3.55 8.02 2.55
N ALA A 83 -3.11 7.22 3.51
CA ALA A 83 -3.83 6.99 4.76
C ALA A 83 -2.86 6.74 5.92
N PRO A 84 -1.89 7.64 6.17
CA PRO A 84 -0.99 7.51 7.32
C PRO A 84 -1.79 7.42 8.62
N VAL A 85 -1.22 6.70 9.59
CA VAL A 85 -1.89 6.41 10.85
C VAL A 85 -1.24 7.09 12.04
N SER A 86 -2.08 7.43 13.02
CA SER A 86 -1.65 7.79 14.37
C SER A 86 -2.05 6.68 15.35
N GLY A 87 -1.12 6.35 16.24
CA GLY A 87 -1.16 5.15 17.09
C GLY A 87 -0.05 4.16 16.71
N SER A 88 0.52 3.51 17.71
CA SER A 88 1.64 2.56 17.54
C SER A 88 1.12 1.11 17.55
N LYS A 89 1.97 0.17 17.95
CA LYS A 89 1.69 -1.27 17.97
C LYS A 89 0.39 -1.64 18.71
N LYS A 90 0.21 -1.17 19.94
CA LYS A 90 -0.95 -1.55 20.75
C LYS A 90 -2.29 -1.05 20.16
N PRO A 91 -2.43 0.24 19.77
CA PRO A 91 -3.60 0.69 19.02
C PRO A 91 -3.82 -0.08 17.70
N ALA A 92 -2.78 -0.54 17.01
CA ALA A 92 -2.94 -1.38 15.82
C ALA A 92 -3.52 -2.76 16.16
N GLU A 93 -3.00 -3.42 17.19
CA GLU A 93 -3.49 -4.71 17.68
C GLU A 93 -4.95 -4.61 18.16
N ASP A 94 -5.32 -3.51 18.80
CA ASP A 94 -6.66 -3.27 19.34
C ASP A 94 -7.65 -2.69 18.32
N GLY A 95 -7.21 -2.39 17.09
CA GLY A 95 -8.07 -1.80 16.06
C GLY A 95 -8.48 -0.35 16.34
N GLN A 96 -7.62 0.42 17.01
CA GLN A 96 -7.86 1.80 17.46
C GLN A 96 -6.98 2.85 16.77
N LEU A 97 -6.38 2.52 15.62
CA LEU A 97 -5.61 3.49 14.85
C LEU A 97 -6.51 4.64 14.36
N ILE A 98 -5.97 5.86 14.40
CA ILE A 98 -6.58 7.01 13.74
C ILE A 98 -6.01 7.07 12.32
N ILE A 99 -6.89 7.03 11.32
CA ILE A 99 -6.51 7.04 9.90
C ILE A 99 -6.69 8.45 9.34
N LEU A 100 -5.62 9.04 8.81
CA LEU A 100 -5.62 10.38 8.22
C LEU A 100 -5.64 10.27 6.69
N ALA A 101 -6.82 9.98 6.13
CA ALA A 101 -6.94 9.67 4.71
C ALA A 101 -7.09 10.91 3.81
N ALA A 102 -6.36 10.93 2.70
CA ALA A 102 -6.55 11.82 1.55
C ALA A 102 -6.45 11.00 0.26
N GLY A 103 -7.13 11.44 -0.81
CA GLY A 103 -7.28 10.65 -2.02
C GLY A 103 -7.20 11.47 -3.29
N ASP A 104 -7.28 10.75 -4.42
CA ASP A 104 -7.18 11.31 -5.76
C ASP A 104 -8.46 12.04 -6.24
N LYS A 105 -9.40 12.32 -5.34
CA LYS A 105 -10.62 13.12 -5.55
C LYS A 105 -11.04 13.85 -4.28
#